data_AF-A0A3B9GD78-F1
#
_entry.id   AF-A0A3B9GD78-F1
#
_cell.length_a   1.000
_cell.length_b   1.000
_cell.length_c   1.000
_cell.angle_alpha   90.00
_cell.angle_beta   90.00
_cell.angle_gamma   90.00
#
_symmetry.space_group_name_H-M   'P 1'
#
loop_
_entity.id
_entity.type
_entity.pdbx_description
1 polymer ?
#
loop_
_entity_poly.entity_id
_entity_poly.type
_entity_poly.pdbx_seq_one_letter_code
_entity_poly.pdbx_strand_id
1 'polypeptide(L)'
;VPMMNIINGGSHSDAPIAFQEFMIRPVGAETFSKAVQMGAEVFHSLKKVLHDRGLSTAVGDEGGFAPTFEGTEDALDTVTLAVEKAGYKVGEDITYALDCAASEFFENGVYDYAKFEGEGGAQRGSGEQAAYLAELCAKYPIDSIEDGCDENDWDGWKVLTDKIGDKVQLVGDDLFVTNVDFLQKGIDLGVANSILIKVNQIGTLTETFDAIELGKIHGYNSVISHRSGETEDSTIAHLAVATNAGQIKTGSMSRSDRIAKYNQLLRIEEALGANAIYGGS
;
A
#
# COMPACT_ATOMS: atom_id res chain seq x y z
N VAL A 1 -10.18 5.94 3.00
CA VAL A 1 -9.90 5.09 1.82
C VAL A 1 -9.01 3.93 2.22
N PRO A 2 -9.47 2.67 2.10
CA PRO A 2 -8.63 1.51 2.34
C PRO A 2 -7.69 1.24 1.16
N MET A 3 -6.44 0.87 1.46
CA MET A 3 -5.47 0.33 0.51
C MET A 3 -5.47 -1.19 0.70
N MET A 4 -6.13 -1.89 -0.22
CA MET A 4 -6.46 -3.30 -0.05
C MET A 4 -5.47 -4.16 -0.83
N ASN A 5 -4.59 -4.86 -0.12
CA ASN A 5 -3.66 -5.81 -0.72
C ASN A 5 -4.44 -6.88 -1.51
N ILE A 6 -4.02 -7.16 -2.74
CA ILE A 6 -4.66 -8.15 -3.61
C ILE A 6 -3.68 -9.16 -4.21
N ILE A 7 -2.41 -8.78 -4.35
CA ILE A 7 -1.30 -9.65 -4.80
C ILE A 7 -0.08 -9.42 -3.90
N ASN A 8 0.56 -10.52 -3.51
CA ASN A 8 1.81 -10.55 -2.78
C ASN A 8 2.97 -10.98 -3.67
N GLY A 9 4.10 -10.29 -3.54
CA GLY A 9 5.41 -10.64 -4.09
C GLY A 9 6.50 -10.48 -3.02
N GLY A 10 7.74 -10.27 -3.47
CA GLY A 10 8.90 -10.02 -2.59
C GLY A 10 9.05 -11.06 -1.50
N SER A 11 9.44 -10.63 -0.30
CA SER A 11 9.65 -11.51 0.85
C SER A 11 8.37 -12.17 1.41
N HIS A 12 7.18 -11.77 0.94
CA HIS A 12 5.88 -12.33 1.36
C HIS A 12 5.39 -13.49 0.47
N SER A 13 6.16 -13.88 -0.55
CA SER A 13 5.72 -14.85 -1.56
C SER A 13 6.90 -15.53 -2.28
N ASP A 14 6.67 -16.73 -2.82
CA ASP A 14 7.59 -17.37 -3.77
C ASP A 14 7.40 -16.88 -5.22
N ALA A 15 6.53 -15.88 -5.44
CA ALA A 15 6.28 -15.29 -6.74
C ALA A 15 7.50 -14.50 -7.24
N PRO A 16 7.87 -14.59 -8.53
CA PRO A 16 9.06 -13.95 -9.06
C PRO A 16 8.82 -12.46 -9.39
N ILE A 17 8.39 -11.70 -8.38
CA ILE A 17 8.19 -10.25 -8.46
C ILE A 17 8.87 -9.62 -7.26
N ALA A 18 9.63 -8.56 -7.48
CA ALA A 18 10.36 -7.88 -6.41
C ALA A 18 9.46 -7.13 -5.41
N PHE A 19 8.40 -6.48 -5.89
CA PHE A 19 7.50 -5.70 -5.03
C PHE A 19 6.68 -6.59 -4.11
N GLN A 20 6.57 -6.17 -2.85
CA GLN A 20 5.96 -6.92 -1.78
C GLN A 20 4.44 -6.96 -1.88
N GLU A 21 3.79 -5.82 -2.14
CA GLU A 21 2.33 -5.76 -2.25
C GLU A 21 1.84 -4.92 -3.43
N PHE A 22 0.77 -5.42 -4.05
CA PHE A 22 -0.04 -4.69 -5.02
C PHE A 22 -1.43 -4.51 -4.44
N MET A 23 -1.86 -3.27 -4.33
CA MET A 23 -3.09 -2.89 -3.65
C MET A 23 -4.04 -2.20 -4.61
N ILE A 24 -5.34 -2.43 -4.41
CA ILE A 24 -6.40 -1.63 -5.01
C ILE A 24 -6.90 -0.58 -4.01
N ARG A 25 -7.31 0.57 -4.52
CA ARG A 25 -7.90 1.66 -3.74
C ARG A 25 -9.25 2.07 -4.34
N PRO A 26 -10.38 1.77 -3.68
CA PRO A 26 -11.70 2.19 -4.12
C PRO A 26 -11.93 3.68 -3.82
N VAL A 27 -11.33 4.53 -4.64
CA VAL A 27 -11.36 6.00 -4.49
C VAL A 27 -12.68 6.61 -4.93
N GLY A 28 -13.37 6.00 -5.92
CA GLY A 28 -14.66 6.48 -6.42
C GLY A 28 -15.87 6.07 -5.58
N ALA A 29 -15.67 5.41 -4.44
CA ALA A 29 -16.75 5.08 -3.51
C ALA A 29 -17.22 6.32 -2.73
N GLU A 30 -18.53 6.48 -2.54
CA GLU A 30 -19.10 7.56 -1.71
C GLU A 30 -19.11 7.23 -0.21
N THR A 31 -19.00 5.94 0.14
CA THR A 31 -19.03 5.44 1.52
C THR A 31 -18.00 4.34 1.71
N PHE A 32 -17.59 4.12 2.95
CA PHE A 32 -16.71 3.02 3.30
C PHE A 32 -17.38 1.66 3.03
N SER A 33 -18.67 1.52 3.32
CA SER A 33 -19.44 0.32 2.94
C SER A 33 -19.35 0.01 1.45
N LYS A 34 -19.49 1.03 0.59
CA LYS A 34 -19.35 0.84 -0.85
C LYS A 34 -17.91 0.49 -1.24
N ALA A 35 -16.92 1.14 -0.65
CA ALA A 35 -15.51 0.83 -0.85
C ALA A 35 -15.16 -0.63 -0.53
N VAL A 36 -15.65 -1.14 0.61
CA VAL A 36 -15.48 -2.55 1.01
C VAL A 36 -16.16 -3.51 0.04
N GLN A 37 -17.36 -3.18 -0.43
CA GLN A 37 -18.03 -3.97 -1.47
C GLN A 37 -17.22 -4.02 -2.76
N MET A 38 -16.74 -2.87 -3.25
CA MET A 38 -15.91 -2.79 -4.46
C MET A 38 -14.67 -3.67 -4.32
N GLY A 39 -13.96 -3.56 -3.19
CA GLY A 39 -12.79 -4.40 -2.91
C GLY A 39 -13.08 -5.89 -2.93
N ALA A 40 -14.18 -6.33 -2.31
CA ALA A 40 -14.56 -7.74 -2.28
C ALA A 40 -14.91 -8.29 -3.67
N GLU A 41 -15.62 -7.50 -4.48
CA GLU A 41 -15.99 -7.88 -5.85
C GLU A 41 -14.75 -7.98 -6.75
N VAL A 42 -13.81 -7.04 -6.66
CA VAL A 42 -12.53 -7.10 -7.39
C VAL A 42 -11.69 -8.28 -6.92
N PHE A 43 -11.61 -8.57 -5.62
CA PHE A 43 -10.88 -9.73 -5.09
C PHE A 43 -11.42 -11.06 -5.64
N HIS A 44 -12.74 -11.24 -5.67
CA HIS A 44 -13.34 -12.44 -6.23
C HIS A 44 -13.25 -12.50 -7.76
N SER A 45 -13.31 -11.37 -8.44
CA SER A 45 -13.04 -11.27 -9.89
C SER A 45 -11.60 -11.69 -10.20
N LEU A 46 -10.62 -11.19 -9.43
CA LEU A 46 -9.20 -11.54 -9.58
C LEU A 46 -8.98 -13.04 -9.39
N LYS A 47 -9.59 -13.64 -8.36
CA LYS A 47 -9.53 -15.10 -8.16
C LYS A 47 -9.92 -15.88 -9.42
N LYS A 48 -10.98 -15.44 -10.10
CA LYS A 48 -11.44 -16.07 -11.34
C LYS A 48 -10.45 -15.83 -12.48
N VAL A 49 -9.94 -14.61 -12.64
CA VAL A 49 -8.94 -14.28 -13.66
C VAL A 49 -7.68 -15.15 -13.50
N LEU A 50 -7.17 -15.28 -12.27
CA LEU A 50 -6.02 -16.13 -11.96
C LEU A 50 -6.29 -17.60 -12.30
N HIS A 51 -7.46 -18.12 -11.88
CA HIS A 51 -7.86 -19.49 -12.20
C HIS A 51 -7.96 -19.73 -13.72
N ASP A 52 -8.56 -18.80 -14.47
CA ASP A 52 -8.69 -18.90 -15.93
C ASP A 52 -7.32 -18.85 -16.64
N ARG A 53 -6.31 -18.21 -16.03
CA ARG A 53 -4.90 -18.23 -16.45
C ARG A 53 -4.13 -19.48 -16.01
N GLY A 54 -4.75 -20.37 -15.22
CA GLY A 54 -4.07 -21.54 -14.64
C GLY A 54 -3.09 -21.20 -13.51
N LEU A 55 -3.21 -20.03 -12.90
CA LEU A 55 -2.36 -19.57 -11.81
C LEU A 55 -2.92 -19.96 -10.44
N SER A 56 -2.06 -20.02 -9.43
CA SER A 56 -2.45 -20.30 -8.05
C SER A 56 -3.40 -19.24 -7.50
N THR A 57 -4.41 -19.67 -6.74
CA THR A 57 -5.29 -18.78 -5.96
C THR A 57 -5.10 -18.98 -4.46
N ALA A 58 -3.96 -19.53 -4.03
CA ALA A 58 -3.58 -19.57 -2.63
C ALA A 58 -3.34 -18.14 -2.13
N VAL A 59 -3.61 -17.92 -0.85
CA VAL A 59 -3.46 -16.61 -0.22
C VAL A 59 -2.24 -16.58 0.71
N GLY A 60 -1.55 -15.44 0.76
CA GLY A 60 -0.45 -15.18 1.70
C GLY A 60 -0.94 -14.74 3.08
N ASP A 61 -0.03 -14.16 3.86
CA ASP A 61 -0.28 -13.76 5.25
C ASP A 61 -1.33 -12.64 5.37
N GLU A 62 -1.31 -11.69 4.44
CA GLU A 62 -2.25 -10.56 4.35
C GLU A 62 -3.55 -10.92 3.64
N GLY A 63 -3.70 -12.16 3.16
CA GLY A 63 -4.91 -12.64 2.49
C GLY A 63 -5.00 -12.35 0.99
N GLY A 64 -4.01 -11.64 0.42
CA GLY A 64 -3.85 -11.43 -1.03
C GLY A 64 -3.33 -12.70 -1.73
N PHE A 65 -3.45 -12.77 -3.06
CA PHE A 65 -2.99 -13.93 -3.83
C PHE A 65 -1.47 -13.90 -4.06
N ALA A 66 -0.85 -15.06 -4.20
CA ALA A 66 0.58 -15.21 -4.45
C ALA A 66 0.87 -16.06 -5.71
N PRO A 67 0.38 -15.68 -6.90
CA PRO A 67 0.62 -16.46 -8.12
C PRO A 67 1.99 -16.14 -8.75
N THR A 68 2.49 -17.06 -9.57
CA THR A 68 3.69 -16.85 -10.39
C THR A 68 3.35 -16.02 -11.63
N PHE A 69 3.58 -14.71 -11.56
CA PHE A 69 3.46 -13.79 -12.70
C PHE A 69 4.77 -13.71 -13.50
N GLU A 70 4.72 -13.13 -14.70
CA GLU A 70 5.90 -12.85 -15.52
C GLU A 70 6.68 -11.59 -15.08
N GLY A 71 6.10 -10.79 -14.17
CA GLY A 71 6.72 -9.59 -13.60
C GLY A 71 5.70 -8.60 -13.07
N THR A 72 6.19 -7.42 -12.66
CA THR A 72 5.38 -6.33 -12.09
C THR A 72 4.24 -5.88 -13.02
N GLU A 73 4.50 -5.76 -14.32
CA GLU A 73 3.48 -5.33 -15.30
C GLU A 73 2.40 -6.39 -15.51
N ASP A 74 2.75 -7.68 -15.54
CA ASP A 74 1.77 -8.77 -15.66
C ASP A 74 0.82 -8.78 -14.44
N ALA A 75 1.34 -8.54 -13.24
CA ALA A 75 0.52 -8.37 -12.04
C ALA A 75 -0.47 -7.20 -12.19
N LEU A 76 0.00 -6.03 -12.61
CA LEU A 76 -0.84 -4.83 -12.79
C LEU A 76 -1.87 -4.98 -13.92
N ASP A 77 -1.50 -5.58 -15.05
CA ASP A 77 -2.40 -5.88 -16.16
C ASP A 77 -3.50 -6.87 -15.72
N THR A 78 -3.15 -7.83 -14.88
CA THR A 78 -4.10 -8.79 -14.31
C THR A 78 -5.07 -8.16 -13.33
N VAL A 79 -4.59 -7.28 -12.45
CA VAL A 79 -5.44 -6.50 -11.56
C VAL A 79 -6.38 -5.61 -12.37
N THR A 80 -5.88 -4.95 -13.41
CA THR A 80 -6.66 -4.14 -14.35
C THR A 80 -7.80 -4.95 -14.96
N LEU A 81 -7.51 -6.13 -15.50
CA LEU A 81 -8.53 -7.03 -16.05
C LEU A 81 -9.56 -7.47 -14.99
N ALA A 82 -9.13 -7.70 -13.75
CA ALA A 82 -10.01 -8.07 -12.65
C ALA A 82 -10.96 -6.93 -12.24
N VAL A 83 -10.44 -5.70 -12.17
CA VAL A 83 -11.22 -4.48 -11.90
C VAL A 83 -12.28 -4.27 -12.98
N GLU A 84 -11.89 -4.34 -14.25
CA GLU A 84 -12.81 -4.18 -15.39
C GLU A 84 -13.89 -5.28 -15.40
N LYS A 85 -13.51 -6.54 -15.15
CA LYS A 85 -14.47 -7.66 -15.06
C LYS A 85 -15.40 -7.56 -13.86
N ALA A 86 -15.00 -6.86 -12.80
CA ALA A 86 -15.88 -6.56 -11.66
C ALA A 86 -16.85 -5.41 -11.98
N GLY A 87 -16.71 -4.74 -13.12
CA GLY A 87 -17.59 -3.67 -13.59
C GLY A 87 -17.18 -2.27 -13.13
N TYR A 88 -15.94 -2.11 -12.67
CA TYR A 88 -15.38 -0.84 -12.22
C TYR A 88 -14.43 -0.23 -13.24
N LYS A 89 -14.33 1.09 -13.26
CA LYS A 89 -13.40 1.84 -14.10
C LYS A 89 -12.06 2.04 -13.40
N VAL A 90 -11.01 1.57 -14.06
CA VAL A 90 -9.62 1.77 -13.63
C VAL A 90 -9.25 3.25 -13.73
N GLY A 91 -8.69 3.82 -12.66
CA GLY A 91 -8.31 5.24 -12.55
C GLY A 91 -9.43 6.20 -12.13
N GLU A 92 -10.70 5.80 -12.21
CA GLU A 92 -11.85 6.59 -11.72
C GLU A 92 -12.43 5.96 -10.44
N ASP A 93 -12.86 4.69 -10.53
CA ASP A 93 -13.47 3.98 -9.40
C ASP A 93 -12.39 3.35 -8.50
N ILE A 94 -11.35 2.79 -9.14
CA ILE A 94 -10.26 2.05 -8.50
C ILE A 94 -8.92 2.58 -9.02
N THR A 95 -8.07 3.07 -8.11
CA THR A 95 -6.64 3.33 -8.36
C THR A 95 -5.77 2.24 -7.71
N TYR A 96 -4.47 2.29 -7.94
CA TYR A 96 -3.52 1.34 -7.40
C TYR A 96 -2.58 1.96 -6.38
N ALA A 97 -2.14 1.15 -5.44
CA ALA A 97 -0.99 1.45 -4.61
C ALA A 97 -0.02 0.27 -4.60
N LEU A 98 1.25 0.56 -4.42
CA LEU A 98 2.31 -0.43 -4.35
C LEU A 98 3.04 -0.30 -3.01
N ASP A 99 3.43 -1.43 -2.45
CA ASP A 99 4.48 -1.50 -1.43
C ASP A 99 5.66 -2.23 -2.06
N CYS A 100 6.71 -1.46 -2.34
CA CYS A 100 7.91 -2.00 -2.94
C CYS A 100 8.74 -2.78 -1.93
N ALA A 101 8.74 -2.39 -0.64
CA ALA A 101 9.68 -2.87 0.37
C ALA A 101 11.13 -2.89 -0.15
N ALA A 102 11.58 -1.80 -0.77
CA ALA A 102 12.77 -1.83 -1.63
C ALA A 102 14.08 -2.16 -0.88
N SER A 103 14.13 -1.93 0.43
CA SER A 103 15.22 -2.38 1.31
C SER A 103 15.47 -3.89 1.20
N GLU A 104 14.42 -4.69 0.94
CA GLU A 104 14.52 -6.15 0.81
C GLU A 104 15.32 -6.60 -0.41
N PHE A 105 15.51 -5.74 -1.42
CA PHE A 105 16.34 -6.03 -2.59
C PHE A 105 17.37 -4.94 -2.87
N PHE A 106 17.71 -4.11 -1.88
CA PHE A 106 18.80 -3.15 -1.99
C PHE A 106 20.07 -3.71 -1.37
N GLU A 107 21.13 -3.84 -2.17
CA GLU A 107 22.43 -4.30 -1.69
C GLU A 107 23.55 -3.51 -2.35
N ASN A 108 24.51 -3.04 -1.55
CA ASN A 108 25.73 -2.36 -2.03
C ASN A 108 25.46 -1.15 -2.96
N GLY A 109 24.39 -0.39 -2.71
CA GLY A 109 24.03 0.79 -3.52
C GLY A 109 23.21 0.47 -4.78
N VAL A 110 22.74 -0.77 -4.93
CA VAL A 110 22.00 -1.25 -6.10
C VAL A 110 20.69 -1.90 -5.66
N TYR A 111 19.60 -1.53 -6.30
CA TYR A 111 18.33 -2.24 -6.24
C TYR A 111 18.40 -3.44 -7.20
N ASP A 112 18.63 -4.62 -6.64
CA ASP A 112 18.87 -5.87 -7.36
C ASP A 112 17.57 -6.69 -7.51
N TYR A 113 16.83 -6.42 -8.58
CA TYR A 113 15.58 -7.15 -8.85
C TYR A 113 15.82 -8.63 -9.13
N ALA A 114 17.05 -9.04 -9.49
CA ALA A 114 17.37 -10.45 -9.72
C ALA A 114 17.18 -11.32 -8.46
N LYS A 115 17.19 -10.71 -7.26
CA LYS A 115 16.91 -11.39 -5.99
C LYS A 115 15.54 -12.07 -5.98
N PHE A 116 14.54 -11.45 -6.61
CA PHE A 116 13.16 -11.97 -6.65
C PHE A 116 12.72 -12.34 -8.05
N GLU A 117 13.15 -11.62 -9.09
CA GLU A 117 12.73 -11.85 -10.49
C GLU A 117 13.65 -12.84 -11.23
N GLY A 118 14.70 -13.35 -10.58
CA GLY A 118 15.59 -14.38 -11.11
C GLY A 118 16.69 -13.86 -12.04
N GLU A 119 17.36 -14.79 -12.73
CA GLU A 119 18.49 -14.48 -13.61
C GLU A 119 18.03 -13.58 -14.77
N GLY A 120 18.57 -12.36 -14.83
CA GLY A 120 18.17 -11.32 -15.79
C GLY A 120 17.33 -10.19 -15.20
N GLY A 121 16.95 -10.27 -13.91
CA GLY A 121 16.36 -9.16 -13.18
C GLY A 121 17.25 -7.92 -13.23
N ALA A 122 16.63 -6.75 -13.36
CA ALA A 122 17.34 -5.50 -13.55
C ALA A 122 18.11 -5.09 -12.28
N GLN A 123 19.29 -4.51 -12.49
CA GLN A 123 20.06 -3.86 -11.44
C GLN A 123 19.97 -2.35 -11.65
N ARG A 124 19.46 -1.64 -10.66
CA ARG A 124 19.20 -0.20 -10.76
C ARG A 124 19.94 0.56 -9.67
N GLY A 125 20.62 1.64 -10.04
CA GLY A 125 20.99 2.66 -9.05
C GLY A 125 19.78 3.48 -8.61
N SER A 126 19.90 4.29 -7.57
CA SER A 126 18.79 5.08 -7.00
C SER A 126 18.04 5.96 -8.02
N GLY A 127 18.77 6.61 -8.92
CA GLY A 127 18.16 7.42 -9.98
C GLY A 127 17.38 6.60 -11.01
N GLU A 128 17.85 5.39 -11.33
CA GLU A 128 17.18 4.46 -12.25
C GLU A 128 15.95 3.82 -11.58
N GLN A 129 16.04 3.53 -10.28
CA GLN A 129 14.91 3.06 -9.48
C GLN A 129 13.79 4.11 -9.45
N ALA A 130 14.12 5.36 -9.13
CA ALA A 130 13.16 6.45 -9.17
C ALA A 130 12.57 6.69 -10.57
N ALA A 131 13.38 6.51 -11.63
CA ALA A 131 12.90 6.60 -13.00
C ALA A 131 11.91 5.47 -13.34
N TYR A 132 12.20 4.25 -12.93
CA TYR A 132 11.34 3.08 -13.15
C TYR A 132 9.99 3.22 -12.43
N LEU A 133 9.98 3.63 -11.16
CA LEU A 133 8.74 3.90 -10.42
C LEU A 133 7.90 5.00 -11.07
N ALA A 134 8.54 6.06 -11.55
CA ALA A 134 7.86 7.12 -12.28
C ALA A 134 7.26 6.65 -13.62
N GLU A 135 7.92 5.73 -14.32
CA GLU A 135 7.40 5.12 -15.55
C GLU A 135 6.16 4.25 -15.26
N LEU A 136 6.20 3.44 -14.19
CA LEU A 136 5.04 2.67 -13.75
C LEU A 136 3.84 3.57 -13.43
N CYS A 137 4.04 4.65 -12.67
CA CYS A 137 2.97 5.63 -12.37
C CYS A 137 2.45 6.37 -13.61
N ALA A 138 3.24 6.46 -14.68
CA ALA A 138 2.77 7.05 -15.94
C ALA A 138 1.94 6.06 -16.77
N LYS A 139 2.19 4.75 -16.62
CA LYS A 139 1.53 3.69 -17.38
C LYS A 139 0.26 3.17 -16.69
N TYR A 140 0.25 3.14 -15.36
CA TYR A 140 -0.84 2.64 -14.53
C TYR A 140 -1.33 3.73 -13.57
N PRO A 141 -2.61 3.73 -13.14
CA PRO A 141 -3.14 4.72 -12.20
C PRO A 141 -2.68 4.42 -10.76
N ILE A 142 -1.37 4.40 -10.55
CA ILE A 142 -0.73 4.23 -9.25
C ILE A 142 -0.67 5.61 -8.59
N ASP A 143 -1.45 5.80 -7.54
CA ASP A 143 -1.52 7.07 -6.79
C ASP A 143 -0.74 7.02 -5.48
N SER A 144 -0.17 5.87 -5.13
CA SER A 144 0.64 5.70 -3.92
C SER A 144 1.70 4.63 -4.07
N ILE A 145 2.92 4.95 -3.63
CA ILE A 145 4.05 4.02 -3.52
C ILE A 145 4.57 4.09 -2.08
N GLU A 146 4.66 2.93 -1.45
CA GLU A 146 5.27 2.71 -0.15
C GLU A 146 6.66 2.09 -0.34
N ASP A 147 7.63 2.60 0.42
CA ASP A 147 9.02 2.15 0.45
C ASP A 147 9.65 1.87 -0.92
N GLY A 148 9.47 2.83 -1.85
CA GLY A 148 10.01 2.76 -3.21
C GLY A 148 11.55 2.79 -3.29
N CYS A 149 12.19 3.23 -2.20
CA CYS A 149 13.63 3.28 -2.01
C CYS A 149 14.00 2.63 -0.67
N ASP A 150 15.26 2.22 -0.53
CA ASP A 150 15.81 1.66 0.71
C ASP A 150 15.70 2.66 1.88
N GLU A 151 15.49 2.16 3.10
CA GLU A 151 15.36 2.96 4.33
C GLU A 151 16.55 3.89 4.61
N ASN A 152 17.74 3.56 4.10
CA ASN A 152 18.96 4.36 4.26
C ASN A 152 19.33 5.17 3.00
N ASP A 153 18.63 5.01 1.88
CA ASP A 153 18.87 5.75 0.64
C ASP A 153 18.12 7.09 0.60
N TRP A 154 18.43 7.99 1.54
CA TRP A 154 17.79 9.30 1.68
C TRP A 154 17.94 10.18 0.43
N ASP A 155 19.05 10.06 -0.29
CA ASP A 155 19.27 10.78 -1.55
C ASP A 155 18.38 10.21 -2.67
N GLY A 156 18.25 8.88 -2.78
CA GLY A 156 17.32 8.22 -3.70
C GLY A 156 15.87 8.58 -3.42
N TRP A 157 15.46 8.57 -2.15
CA TRP A 157 14.15 9.05 -1.72
C TRP A 157 13.89 10.51 -2.12
N LYS A 158 14.90 11.39 -1.99
CA LYS A 158 14.77 12.79 -2.42
C LYS A 158 14.58 12.89 -3.93
N VAL A 159 15.34 12.12 -4.71
CA VAL A 159 15.20 12.04 -6.17
C VAL A 159 13.79 11.55 -6.55
N LEU A 160 13.28 10.51 -5.90
CA LEU A 160 11.92 10.00 -6.13
C LEU A 160 10.86 11.05 -5.79
N THR A 161 11.02 11.73 -4.64
CA THR A 161 10.11 12.78 -4.17
C THR A 161 10.05 13.95 -5.13
N ASP A 162 11.20 14.43 -5.61
CA ASP A 162 11.26 15.52 -6.60
C ASP A 162 10.64 15.15 -7.95
N LYS A 163 10.65 13.85 -8.29
CA LYS A 163 10.22 13.36 -9.59
C LYS A 163 8.71 13.15 -9.71
N ILE A 164 8.08 12.64 -8.65
CA ILE A 164 6.65 12.25 -8.67
C ILE A 164 5.85 12.63 -7.43
N GLY A 165 6.48 13.18 -6.38
CA GLY A 165 5.83 13.47 -5.10
C GLY A 165 4.76 14.57 -5.16
N ASP A 166 4.65 15.31 -6.27
CA ASP A 166 3.58 16.28 -6.53
C ASP A 166 2.26 15.62 -6.97
N LYS A 167 2.31 14.36 -7.44
CA LYS A 167 1.17 13.63 -8.01
C LYS A 167 0.90 12.28 -7.35
N VAL A 168 1.93 11.68 -6.77
CA VAL A 168 1.91 10.34 -6.19
C VAL A 168 2.19 10.47 -4.70
N GLN A 169 1.39 9.79 -3.89
CA GLN A 169 1.67 9.63 -2.48
C GLN A 169 2.90 8.74 -2.30
N LEU A 170 3.91 9.22 -1.59
CA LEU A 170 5.13 8.49 -1.25
C LEU A 170 5.10 8.22 0.25
N VAL A 171 4.84 6.97 0.60
CA VAL A 171 4.66 6.51 1.98
C VAL A 171 5.98 5.94 2.49
N GLY A 172 6.54 6.55 3.53
CA GLY A 172 7.65 5.95 4.27
C GLY A 172 7.14 5.03 5.37
N ASP A 173 7.51 3.75 5.32
CA ASP A 173 7.26 2.76 6.37
C ASP A 173 8.56 2.43 7.10
N ASP A 174 9.47 1.65 6.51
CA ASP A 174 10.79 1.37 7.07
C ASP A 174 11.66 2.64 7.12
N LEU A 175 11.40 3.60 6.23
CA LEU A 175 12.06 4.92 6.26
C LEU A 175 11.81 5.69 7.57
N PHE A 176 10.60 5.60 8.12
CA PHE A 176 10.17 6.43 9.26
C PHE A 176 9.89 5.64 10.53
N VAL A 177 9.59 4.34 10.44
CA VAL A 177 9.31 3.42 11.55
C VAL A 177 8.38 3.98 12.62
N THR A 178 7.37 4.77 12.22
CA THR A 178 6.45 5.48 13.13
C THR A 178 7.18 6.34 14.18
N ASN A 179 8.37 6.86 13.86
CA ASN A 179 9.23 7.61 14.77
C ASN A 179 9.34 9.09 14.36
N VAL A 180 9.09 9.98 15.31
CA VAL A 180 9.06 11.43 15.09
C VAL A 180 10.40 12.02 14.64
N ASP A 181 11.54 11.46 15.06
CA ASP A 181 12.85 11.99 14.70
C ASP A 181 13.17 11.70 13.22
N PHE A 182 12.86 10.48 12.76
CA PHE A 182 13.01 10.12 11.36
C PHE A 182 12.01 10.87 10.47
N LEU A 183 10.76 11.00 10.92
CA LEU A 183 9.76 11.79 10.21
C LEU A 183 10.17 13.26 10.12
N GLN A 184 10.66 13.87 11.21
CA GLN A 184 11.14 15.25 11.21
C GLN A 184 12.30 15.43 10.23
N LYS A 185 13.26 14.49 10.19
CA LYS A 185 14.34 14.49 9.20
C LYS A 185 13.78 14.44 7.76
N GLY A 186 12.78 13.61 7.50
CA GLY A 186 12.10 13.54 6.20
C GLY A 186 11.47 14.88 5.79
N ILE A 187 10.75 15.50 6.72
CA ILE A 187 10.14 16.81 6.53
C ILE A 187 11.20 17.87 6.21
N ASP A 188 12.27 17.93 7.00
CA ASP A 188 13.33 18.94 6.84
C ASP A 188 14.07 18.81 5.49
N LEU A 189 14.19 17.58 4.99
CA LEU A 189 14.84 17.27 3.70
C LEU A 189 13.88 17.32 2.50
N GLY A 190 12.57 17.40 2.73
CA GLY A 190 11.56 17.29 1.66
C GLY A 190 11.54 15.90 1.02
N VAL A 191 11.56 14.86 1.86
CA VAL A 191 11.56 13.45 1.47
C VAL A 191 10.22 12.82 1.81
N ALA A 192 9.67 12.05 0.86
CA ALA A 192 8.34 11.46 0.92
C ALA A 192 7.24 12.52 1.10
N ASN A 193 5.99 12.10 1.23
CA ASN A 193 4.87 13.00 1.56
C ASN A 193 3.77 12.31 2.39
N SER A 194 4.05 11.10 2.89
CA SER A 194 3.17 10.30 3.71
C SER A 194 3.98 9.38 4.62
N ILE A 195 3.38 8.99 5.75
CA ILE A 195 3.95 8.03 6.70
C ILE A 195 2.99 6.87 6.90
N LEU A 196 3.52 5.64 6.94
CA LEU A 196 2.80 4.47 7.39
C LEU A 196 2.88 4.40 8.92
N ILE A 197 1.74 4.29 9.59
CA ILE A 197 1.64 4.30 11.04
C ILE A 197 1.37 2.89 11.54
N LYS A 198 2.37 2.28 12.18
CA LYS A 198 2.27 0.99 12.87
C LYS A 198 2.47 1.19 14.36
N VAL A 199 1.39 1.07 15.13
CA VAL A 199 1.36 1.33 16.59
C VAL A 199 2.47 0.58 17.34
N ASN A 200 2.79 -0.64 16.91
CA ASN A 200 3.79 -1.48 17.56
C ASN A 200 5.25 -1.18 17.18
N GLN A 201 5.52 -0.35 16.16
CA GLN A 201 6.88 0.11 15.86
C GLN A 201 7.36 1.11 16.93
N ILE A 202 6.48 1.99 17.42
CA ILE A 202 6.82 2.99 18.44
C ILE A 202 6.42 2.56 19.87
N GLY A 203 5.36 1.75 20.00
CA GLY A 203 5.06 1.01 21.22
C GLY A 203 4.02 1.64 22.15
N THR A 204 3.66 2.92 21.97
CA THR A 204 2.58 3.56 22.73
C THR A 204 1.60 4.33 21.85
N LEU A 205 0.36 4.48 22.32
CA LEU A 205 -0.64 5.32 21.64
C LEU A 205 -0.22 6.79 21.65
N THR A 206 0.37 7.29 22.73
CA THR A 206 0.82 8.69 22.81
C THR A 206 1.82 9.00 21.71
N GLU A 207 2.88 8.21 21.58
CA GLU A 207 3.89 8.44 20.55
C GLU A 207 3.34 8.21 19.13
N THR A 208 2.36 7.30 18.99
CA THR A 208 1.62 7.12 17.73
C THR A 208 0.85 8.40 17.36
N PHE A 209 0.16 9.04 18.31
CA PHE A 209 -0.53 10.31 18.07
C PHE A 209 0.46 11.44 17.78
N ASP A 210 1.62 11.47 18.43
CA ASP A 210 2.65 12.46 18.17
C ASP A 210 3.18 12.36 16.72
N ALA A 211 3.42 11.15 16.21
CA ALA A 211 3.83 10.94 14.82
C ALA A 211 2.74 11.37 13.81
N ILE A 212 1.48 11.03 14.07
CA ILE A 212 0.35 11.44 13.22
C ILE A 212 0.21 12.97 13.20
N GLU A 213 0.27 13.61 14.37
CA GLU A 213 0.09 15.06 14.48
C GLU A 213 1.26 15.81 13.83
N LEU A 214 2.50 15.33 14.00
CA LEU A 214 3.67 15.91 13.33
C LEU A 214 3.50 15.87 11.81
N GLY A 215 3.16 14.70 11.25
CA GLY A 215 2.90 14.56 9.81
C GLY A 215 1.82 15.53 9.34
N LYS A 216 0.69 15.56 10.05
CA LYS A 216 -0.45 16.43 9.72
C LYS A 216 -0.11 17.91 9.71
N ILE A 217 0.63 18.42 10.70
CA ILE A 217 1.05 19.83 10.77
C ILE A 217 1.92 20.22 9.57
N HIS A 218 2.69 19.27 9.05
CA HIS A 218 3.57 19.46 7.89
C HIS A 218 2.97 19.00 6.56
N GLY A 219 1.68 18.66 6.54
CA GLY A 219 0.95 18.28 5.32
C GLY A 219 1.25 16.87 4.80
N TYR A 220 1.85 16.00 5.61
CA TYR A 220 2.02 14.59 5.29
C TYR A 220 0.74 13.83 5.60
N ASN A 221 0.39 12.90 4.70
CA ASN A 221 -0.68 11.95 4.98
C ASN A 221 -0.23 10.90 6.00
N SER A 222 -1.18 10.39 6.78
CA SER A 222 -0.96 9.24 7.67
C SER A 222 -1.78 8.07 7.18
N VAL A 223 -1.14 6.93 6.93
CA VAL A 223 -1.81 5.68 6.56
C VAL A 223 -1.74 4.75 7.77
N ILE A 224 -2.86 4.53 8.46
CA ILE A 224 -2.88 3.62 9.61
C ILE A 224 -2.73 2.18 9.12
N SER A 225 -1.80 1.42 9.68
CA SER A 225 -1.43 0.12 9.14
C SER A 225 -1.53 -1.03 10.15
N HIS A 226 -1.86 -2.20 9.61
CA HIS A 226 -1.67 -3.49 10.26
C HIS A 226 -0.19 -3.96 10.23
N ARG A 227 0.04 -5.19 10.69
CA ARG A 227 1.28 -5.96 10.46
C ARG A 227 0.97 -7.29 9.74
N SER A 228 1.97 -7.95 9.15
CA SER A 228 1.78 -9.29 8.56
C SER A 228 1.26 -10.31 9.59
N GLY A 229 1.79 -10.28 10.81
CA GLY A 229 1.20 -10.99 11.96
C GLY A 229 0.12 -10.16 12.65
N GLU A 230 -1.16 -10.51 12.49
CA GLU A 230 -2.29 -9.82 13.11
C GLU A 230 -3.13 -10.72 14.02
N THR A 231 -4.03 -10.08 14.76
CA THR A 231 -5.00 -10.72 15.65
C THR A 231 -6.43 -10.33 15.26
N GLU A 232 -7.42 -10.77 16.03
CA GLU A 232 -8.80 -10.30 15.94
C GLU A 232 -9.02 -8.86 16.41
N ASP A 233 -8.03 -8.25 17.08
CA ASP A 233 -8.10 -6.86 17.54
C ASP A 233 -8.44 -5.91 16.38
N SER A 234 -9.16 -4.82 16.64
CA SER A 234 -9.54 -3.84 15.62
C SER A 234 -9.24 -2.39 16.01
N THR A 235 -8.28 -2.19 16.92
CA THR A 235 -7.89 -0.88 17.44
C THR A 235 -7.50 0.09 16.33
N ILE A 236 -6.81 -0.39 15.28
CA ILE A 236 -6.39 0.45 14.16
C ILE A 236 -7.57 1.03 13.35
N ALA A 237 -8.74 0.38 13.35
CA ALA A 237 -9.95 0.93 12.75
C ALA A 237 -10.44 2.17 13.52
N HIS A 238 -10.43 2.08 14.86
CA HIS A 238 -10.76 3.21 15.72
C HIS A 238 -9.74 4.33 15.59
N LEU A 239 -8.45 4.00 15.56
CA LEU A 239 -7.38 4.97 15.42
C LEU A 239 -7.51 5.77 14.13
N ALA A 240 -7.75 5.12 13.00
CA ALA A 240 -7.91 5.77 11.70
C ALA A 240 -9.05 6.79 11.68
N VAL A 241 -10.18 6.47 12.32
CA VAL A 241 -11.33 7.38 12.41
C VAL A 241 -11.10 8.47 13.45
N ALA A 242 -10.54 8.14 14.62
CA ALA A 242 -10.30 9.09 15.70
C ALA A 242 -9.36 10.24 15.30
N THR A 243 -8.38 9.95 14.46
CA THR A 243 -7.41 10.95 13.97
C THR A 243 -7.83 11.61 12.65
N ASN A 244 -8.93 11.17 12.04
CA ASN A 244 -9.27 11.50 10.66
C ASN A 244 -8.06 11.29 9.71
N ALA A 245 -7.33 10.20 9.88
CA ALA A 245 -6.14 9.88 9.07
C ALA A 245 -6.46 9.79 7.57
N GLY A 246 -7.72 9.48 7.24
CA GLY A 246 -8.22 9.41 5.87
C GLY A 246 -7.87 8.11 5.15
N GLN A 247 -6.83 7.38 5.57
CA GLN A 247 -6.35 6.17 4.91
C GLN A 247 -6.04 5.03 5.90
N ILE A 248 -6.21 3.79 5.43
CA ILE A 248 -5.88 2.58 6.20
C ILE A 248 -5.35 1.47 5.29
N LYS A 249 -4.27 0.80 5.70
CA LYS A 249 -3.69 -0.41 5.07
C LYS A 249 -3.89 -1.58 6.04
N THR A 250 -4.94 -2.38 5.85
CA THR A 250 -5.30 -3.45 6.79
C THR A 250 -5.47 -4.82 6.13
N GLY A 251 -4.84 -5.02 4.97
CA GLY A 251 -4.77 -6.29 4.27
C GLY A 251 -5.88 -6.51 3.26
N SER A 252 -5.96 -7.74 2.75
CA SER A 252 -6.89 -8.11 1.68
C SER A 252 -8.33 -8.31 2.14
N MET A 253 -9.18 -8.68 1.18
CA MET A 253 -10.59 -9.03 1.41
C MET A 253 -10.79 -10.50 1.77
N SER A 254 -9.83 -11.07 2.50
CA SER A 254 -9.90 -12.43 3.06
C SER A 254 -9.18 -12.50 4.42
N ARG A 255 -9.38 -13.61 5.14
CA ARG A 255 -8.88 -13.89 6.50
C ARG A 255 -9.41 -12.95 7.59
N SER A 256 -9.80 -13.53 8.74
CA SER A 256 -10.49 -12.78 9.81
C SER A 256 -9.61 -11.77 10.53
N ASP A 257 -8.31 -12.00 10.60
CA ASP A 257 -7.29 -11.07 11.10
C ASP A 257 -7.27 -9.74 10.33
N ARG A 258 -7.69 -9.74 9.05
CA ARG A 258 -7.88 -8.54 8.21
C ARG A 258 -9.32 -8.04 8.25
N ILE A 259 -10.26 -8.94 7.97
CA ILE A 259 -11.70 -8.65 7.87
C ILE A 259 -12.28 -8.09 9.17
N ALA A 260 -11.74 -8.43 10.35
CA ALA A 260 -12.17 -7.84 11.61
C ALA A 260 -12.09 -6.30 11.62
N LYS A 261 -11.08 -5.70 11.00
CA LYS A 261 -10.89 -4.25 10.93
C LYS A 261 -11.88 -3.62 9.95
N TYR A 262 -12.08 -4.22 8.78
CA TYR A 262 -13.11 -3.79 7.83
C TYR A 262 -14.51 -3.83 8.47
N ASN A 263 -14.85 -4.93 9.14
CA ASN A 263 -16.12 -5.06 9.87
C ASN A 263 -16.26 -4.01 10.97
N GLN A 264 -15.17 -3.66 11.66
CA GLN A 264 -15.23 -2.62 12.68
C GLN A 264 -15.45 -1.23 12.08
N LEU A 265 -14.81 -0.92 10.95
CA LEU A 265 -15.06 0.32 10.22
C LEU A 265 -16.49 0.41 9.69
N LEU A 266 -17.09 -0.70 9.25
CA LEU A 266 -18.53 -0.74 8.90
C LEU A 266 -19.42 -0.36 10.09
N ARG A 267 -19.12 -0.90 11.28
CA ARG A 267 -19.87 -0.55 12.51
C ARG A 267 -19.67 0.91 12.91
N ILE A 268 -18.46 1.45 12.75
CA ILE A 268 -18.18 2.86 13.03
C ILE A 268 -18.95 3.76 12.05
N GLU A 269 -18.94 3.45 10.76
CA GLU A 269 -19.72 4.17 9.74
C GLU A 269 -21.22 4.12 10.06
N GLU A 270 -21.76 2.95 10.37
CA GLU A 270 -23.16 2.77 10.78
C GLU A 270 -23.52 3.64 12.00
N ALA A 271 -22.66 3.65 13.03
CA ALA A 271 -22.88 4.41 14.25
C ALA A 271 -22.79 5.93 14.05
N LEU A 272 -21.89 6.39 13.18
CA LEU A 272 -21.74 7.81 12.84
C LEU A 272 -22.86 8.29 11.91
N GLY A 273 -23.45 7.39 11.11
CA GLY A 273 -24.53 7.70 10.18
C GLY A 273 -24.14 8.82 9.23
N ALA A 274 -24.97 9.87 9.15
CA ALA A 274 -24.70 11.02 8.29
C ALA A 274 -23.43 11.83 8.66
N ASN A 275 -22.84 11.60 9.84
CA ASN A 275 -21.58 12.23 10.22
C ASN A 275 -20.35 11.46 9.71
N ALA A 276 -20.54 10.25 9.15
CA ALA A 276 -19.46 9.52 8.49
C ALA A 276 -19.19 10.16 7.13
N ILE A 277 -18.01 10.75 6.98
CA ILE A 277 -17.54 11.29 5.69
C ILE A 277 -16.42 10.38 5.21
N TYR A 278 -16.65 9.72 4.08
CA TYR A 278 -15.61 8.99 3.39
C TYR A 278 -14.86 9.95 2.46
N GLY A 279 -13.57 10.17 2.73
CA GLY A 279 -12.70 11.03 1.92
C GLY A 279 -12.28 10.42 0.58
N GLY A 280 -13.15 9.63 -0.07
CA GLY A 280 -13.01 9.33 -1.49
C GLY A 280 -12.96 10.64 -2.29
N SER A 281 -12.30 10.62 -3.44
CA SER A 281 -11.94 11.80 -4.24
C SER A 281 -13.07 12.82 -4.39
#